data_AF-A0A140DKZ1-F1
#
_entry.id   AF-A0A140DKZ1-F1
#
_cell.length_a   1.000
_cell.length_b   1.000
_cell.length_c   1.000
_cell.angle_alpha   90.00
_cell.angle_beta   90.00
_cell.angle_gamma   90.00
#
_symmetry.space_group_name_H-M   'P 1'
#
loop_
_entity.id
_entity.type
_entity.pdbx_description
1 polymer ?
#
loop_
_entity_poly.entity_id
_entity_poly.type
_entity_poly.pdbx_seq_one_letter_code
_entity_poly.pdbx_strand_id
1 'polypeptide(L)'
;NENEKSQLESFLRSNKLVPSDKWSGYWTSGIRYPNGTFIWVSTGTQVGERGHSWLLGEPNHSSSRENCIELKYFLRHIGWNDCFLRRSPKIFVPSFQKRS
;
A
#
# COMPACT_ATOMS: atom_id res chain seq x y z
N ASN A 1 6.78 -0.83 8.28
CA ASN A 1 7.79 -1.87 8.58
C ASN A 1 8.51 -2.20 7.27
N GLU A 2 9.77 -1.82 7.10
CA GLU A 2 10.53 -2.07 5.85
C GLU A 2 10.83 -3.57 5.61
N ASN A 3 10.94 -4.34 6.69
CA ASN A 3 11.11 -5.79 6.62
C ASN A 3 9.86 -6.47 6.05
N GLU A 4 8.67 -6.05 6.49
CA GLU A 4 7.39 -6.54 5.96
C GLU A 4 7.22 -6.20 4.48
N LYS A 5 7.59 -4.99 4.05
CA LYS A 5 7.59 -4.62 2.63
C LYS A 5 8.49 -5.55 1.82
N SER A 6 9.72 -5.78 2.28
CA SER A 6 10.71 -6.61 1.58
C SER A 6 10.25 -8.06 1.47
N GLN A 7 9.63 -8.60 2.53
CA GLN A 7 9.04 -9.94 2.53
C GLN A 7 7.88 -10.05 1.54
N LEU A 8 6.97 -9.06 1.52
CA LEU A 8 5.87 -8.99 0.57
C LEU A 8 6.37 -8.90 -0.88
N GLU A 9 7.34 -8.04 -1.14
CA GLU A 9 7.95 -7.90 -2.47
C GLU A 9 8.57 -9.22 -2.96
N SER A 10 9.37 -9.88 -2.10
CA SER A 10 9.97 -11.16 -2.41
C SER A 10 8.93 -12.25 -2.71
N PHE A 11 7.87 -12.31 -1.90
CA PHE A 11 6.75 -13.24 -2.11
C PHE A 11 6.05 -12.99 -3.46
N LEU A 12 5.73 -11.72 -3.77
CA LEU A 12 5.03 -11.37 -5.01
C LEU A 12 5.86 -11.69 -6.25
N ARG A 13 7.17 -11.43 -6.21
CA ARG A 13 8.08 -11.76 -7.31
C ARG A 13 8.23 -13.27 -7.48
N SER A 14 8.47 -14.01 -6.39
CA SER A 14 8.68 -15.46 -6.42
C SER A 14 7.44 -16.22 -6.93
N ASN A 15 6.24 -15.72 -6.61
CA ASN A 15 4.98 -16.35 -7.04
C ASN A 15 4.42 -15.77 -8.35
N LYS A 16 5.13 -14.86 -9.03
CA LYS A 16 4.65 -14.16 -10.24
C LYS A 16 3.31 -13.45 -10.04
N LEU A 17 3.10 -12.90 -8.84
CA LEU A 17 1.90 -12.17 -8.43
C LEU A 17 2.07 -10.65 -8.52
N VAL A 18 3.18 -10.15 -9.08
CA VAL A 18 3.35 -8.72 -9.34
C VAL A 18 2.24 -8.23 -10.28
N PRO A 19 1.45 -7.20 -9.92
CA PRO A 19 0.39 -6.71 -10.77
C PRO A 19 0.95 -6.22 -12.12
N SER A 20 0.31 -6.64 -13.21
CA SER A 20 0.73 -6.32 -14.58
C SER A 20 0.32 -4.93 -15.03
N ASP A 21 -0.68 -4.33 -14.38
CA ASP A 21 -1.24 -3.03 -14.73
C ASP A 21 -1.15 -2.05 -13.56
N LYS A 22 -1.15 -0.75 -13.89
CA LYS A 22 -1.00 0.35 -12.93
C LYS A 22 -2.22 0.57 -12.03
N TRP A 23 -3.34 -0.09 -12.29
CA TRP A 23 -4.60 0.07 -11.55
C TRP A 23 -4.77 -1.02 -10.49
N SER A 24 -3.96 -2.07 -10.56
CA SER A 24 -3.92 -3.18 -9.64
C SER A 24 -2.85 -3.00 -8.56
N GLY A 25 -3.17 -3.48 -7.37
CA GLY A 25 -2.36 -3.37 -6.16
C GLY A 25 -2.86 -4.33 -5.09
N TYR A 26 -2.21 -4.32 -3.94
CA TYR A 26 -2.60 -5.09 -2.77
C TYR A 26 -2.95 -4.17 -1.62
N TRP A 27 -4.11 -4.36 -1.02
CA TRP A 27 -4.52 -3.62 0.16
C TRP A 27 -3.60 -3.93 1.34
N THR A 28 -3.36 -2.92 2.17
CA THR A 28 -2.63 -3.05 3.43
C THR A 28 -3.49 -2.58 4.60
N SER A 29 -2.98 -2.70 5.82
CA SER A 29 -3.63 -2.20 7.04
C SER A 29 -3.36 -0.70 7.31
N GLY A 30 -2.73 0.03 6.37
CA GLY A 30 -2.40 1.43 6.57
C GLY A 30 -3.59 2.37 6.35
N ILE A 31 -3.84 3.28 7.28
CA ILE A 31 -4.91 4.29 7.20
C ILE A 31 -4.39 5.70 7.49
N ARG A 32 -5.05 6.71 6.92
CA ARG A 32 -4.77 8.13 7.12
C ARG A 32 -5.66 8.70 8.23
N TYR A 33 -5.05 9.40 9.17
CA TYR A 33 -5.73 10.15 10.22
C TYR A 33 -6.11 11.56 9.73
N PRO A 34 -7.05 12.26 10.40
CA PRO A 34 -7.45 13.61 10.00
C PRO A 34 -6.31 14.63 9.94
N ASN A 35 -5.27 14.45 10.76
CA ASN A 35 -4.06 15.28 10.77
C ASN A 35 -3.10 14.99 9.58
N GLY A 36 -3.43 14.04 8.71
CA GLY A 36 -2.64 13.66 7.55
C GLY A 36 -1.57 12.61 7.80
N THR A 37 -1.41 12.14 9.04
CA THR A 37 -0.49 11.06 9.39
C THR A 37 -1.06 9.71 8.96
N PHE A 38 -0.22 8.83 8.43
CA PHE A 38 -0.59 7.45 8.19
C PHE A 38 -0.15 6.55 9.34
N ILE A 39 -1.01 5.63 9.75
CA ILE A 39 -0.77 4.65 10.83
C ILE A 39 -1.05 3.24 10.29
N TRP A 40 -0.23 2.27 10.67
CA TRP A 40 -0.53 0.84 10.49
C TRP A 40 -1.52 0.37 11.56
N VAL A 41 -2.74 -0.04 11.16
CA VAL A 41 -3.76 -0.49 12.12
C VAL A 41 -3.31 -1.73 12.92
N SER A 42 -2.49 -2.60 12.31
CA SER A 42 -1.99 -3.83 12.94
C SER A 42 -1.04 -3.59 14.11
N THR A 43 -0.28 -2.48 14.10
CA THR A 43 0.78 -2.21 15.08
C THR A 43 0.57 -0.90 15.84
N GLY A 44 -0.33 -0.03 15.38
CA GLY A 44 -0.49 1.33 15.89
C GLY A 44 0.69 2.25 15.57
N THR A 45 1.67 1.80 14.78
CA THR A 45 2.87 2.59 14.49
C THR A 45 2.67 3.49 13.27
N GLN A 46 3.29 4.66 13.31
CA GLN A 46 3.27 5.60 12.19
C GLN A 46 4.01 5.00 10.97
N VAL A 47 3.43 5.22 9.79
CA VAL A 47 4.08 4.90 8.52
C VAL A 47 5.23 5.86 8.32
N GLY A 48 6.42 5.31 8.05
CA GLY A 48 7.67 6.07 7.94
C GLY A 48 7.60 7.23 6.94
N GLU A 49 8.55 8.16 7.09
CA GLU A 49 8.62 9.41 6.32
C GLU A 49 8.62 9.21 4.80
N ARG A 50 8.27 10.28 4.08
CA ARG A 50 8.26 10.31 2.61
C ARG A 50 9.62 9.86 2.05
N GLY A 51 9.63 8.78 1.26
CA GLY A 51 10.82 8.38 0.49
C GLY A 51 11.28 6.93 0.69
N HIS A 52 11.16 6.35 1.89
CA HIS A 52 11.74 5.03 2.15
C HIS A 52 10.89 3.86 1.64
N SER A 53 9.61 4.09 1.38
CA SER A 53 8.73 3.03 0.84
C SER A 53 7.58 3.51 -0.04
N TRP A 54 7.29 4.82 -0.03
CA TRP A 54 6.31 5.44 -0.92
C TRP A 54 6.80 5.44 -2.37
N LEU A 55 5.87 5.30 -3.32
CA LEU A 55 6.17 5.57 -4.71
C LEU A 55 6.49 7.05 -4.91
N LEU A 56 7.22 7.36 -5.98
CA LEU A 56 7.55 8.74 -6.32
C LEU A 56 6.26 9.57 -6.49
N GLY A 57 6.17 10.66 -5.74
CA GLY A 57 4.99 11.54 -5.73
C GLY A 57 3.95 11.18 -4.65
N GLU A 58 4.10 10.05 -3.96
CA GLU A 58 3.18 9.60 -2.93
C GLU A 58 3.66 9.92 -1.49
N PRO A 59 2.74 10.10 -0.54
CA PRO A 59 1.28 10.18 -0.73
C PRO A 59 0.84 11.52 -1.31
N ASN A 60 -0.07 11.49 -2.29
CA ASN A 60 -0.53 12.68 -3.02
C ASN A 60 -1.94 13.16 -2.58
N HIS A 61 -2.67 12.33 -1.84
CA HIS A 61 -4.03 12.59 -1.35
C HIS A 61 -5.02 13.00 -2.45
N SER A 62 -5.04 12.26 -3.56
CA SER A 62 -5.78 12.61 -4.76
C SER A 62 -7.26 12.83 -4.45
N SER A 63 -7.80 13.93 -5.00
CA SER A 63 -9.20 14.33 -4.80
C SER A 63 -9.62 14.44 -3.32
N SER A 64 -8.67 14.58 -2.39
CA SER A 64 -8.87 14.64 -0.94
C SER A 64 -9.63 13.44 -0.35
N ARG A 65 -9.46 12.25 -0.95
CA ARG A 65 -10.25 11.05 -0.62
C ARG A 65 -9.42 9.78 -0.46
N GLU A 66 -8.10 9.88 -0.58
CA GLU A 66 -7.18 8.75 -0.43
C GLU A 66 -6.72 8.63 1.02
N ASN A 67 -7.36 7.70 1.75
CA ASN A 67 -7.20 7.53 3.19
C ASN A 67 -6.72 6.13 3.59
N CYS A 68 -6.45 5.26 2.61
CA CYS A 68 -5.92 3.91 2.83
C CYS A 68 -4.56 3.78 2.13
N ILE A 69 -3.77 2.78 2.52
CA ILE A 69 -2.52 2.43 1.84
C ILE A 69 -2.70 1.14 1.04
N GLU A 70 -2.21 1.15 -0.19
CA GLU A 70 -1.98 -0.05 -0.99
C GLU A 70 -0.52 -0.21 -1.39
N LEU A 71 -0.10 -1.45 -1.60
CA LEU A 71 1.14 -1.80 -2.29
C LEU A 71 0.87 -1.81 -3.80
N LYS A 72 1.63 -1.02 -4.54
CA LYS A 72 1.42 -0.83 -5.99
C LYS A 72 2.73 -1.06 -6.74
N TYR A 73 2.58 -1.53 -7.98
CA TYR A 73 3.69 -1.68 -8.91
C TYR A 73 3.62 -0.58 -9.97
N PHE A 74 4.64 0.28 -10.01
CA PHE A 74 4.71 1.40 -10.95
C PHE A 74 6.14 1.58 -11.44
N LEU A 75 6.31 1.67 -12.77
CA LEU A 75 7.62 1.86 -13.42
C LEU A 75 8.73 0.92 -12.89
N ARG A 76 8.41 -0.37 -12.67
CA ARG A 76 9.30 -1.39 -12.10
C ARG A 76 9.64 -1.24 -10.61
N HIS A 77 9.04 -0.28 -9.93
CA HIS A 77 9.16 -0.09 -8.48
C HIS A 77 7.93 -0.61 -7.75
N ILE A 78 8.17 -1.26 -6.61
CA ILE A 78 7.14 -1.66 -5.65
C ILE A 78 7.17 -0.66 -4.49
N GLY A 79 6.02 -0.06 -4.18
CA GLY A 79 5.93 0.92 -3.11
C GLY A 79 4.51 1.21 -2.67
N TRP A 80 4.39 2.05 -1.64
CA TRP A 80 3.13 2.51 -1.09
C TRP A 80 2.50 3.58 -1.98
N ASN A 81 1.17 3.51 -2.08
CA ASN A 81 0.30 4.48 -2.71
C ASN A 81 -0.86 4.73 -1.76
N ASP A 82 -1.22 5.98 -1.51
CA ASP A 82 -2.48 6.26 -0.83
C ASP A 82 -3.63 6.11 -1.81
N CYS A 83 -4.71 5.47 -1.38
CA CYS A 83 -5.81 5.10 -2.26
C CYS A 83 -7.16 5.32 -1.61
N PHE A 84 -8.17 5.45 -2.46
CA PHE A 84 -9.57 5.62 -2.06
C PHE A 84 -10.05 4.40 -1.28
N LEU A 85 -10.80 4.62 -0.20
CA LEU A 85 -11.50 3.55 0.48
C LEU A 85 -12.59 3.00 -0.46
N ARG A 86 -12.34 1.87 -1.13
CA ARG A 86 -13.42 1.14 -1.82
C ARG A 86 -14.30 0.51 -0.73
N ARG A 87 -15.62 0.51 -0.94
CA ARG A 87 -16.66 -0.08 -0.05
C ARG A 87 -16.49 -1.58 0.28
N SER A 88 -15.35 -2.17 -0.05
CA SER A 88 -14.93 -3.50 0.34
C SER A 88 -13.53 -3.37 0.97
N PRO A 89 -13.42 -3.11 2.28
CA PRO A 89 -12.12 -3.14 2.95
C PRO A 89 -11.62 -4.58 2.90
N LYS A 90 -10.85 -4.93 1.88
CA LYS A 90 -10.10 -6.19 1.86
C LYS A 90 -8.86 -6.02 2.74
N ILE A 91 -9.07 -5.91 4.04
CA ILE A 91 -7.99 -6.17 5.00
C ILE A 91 -7.93 -7.68 5.15
N PHE A 92 -6.89 -8.32 4.60
CA PHE A 92 -6.44 -9.62 5.09
C PHE A 92 -5.04 -9.93 4.55
N VAL A 93 -4.06 -10.08 5.44
CA VAL A 93 -2.91 -10.97 5.19
C VAL A 93 -3.10 -12.09 6.20
N PRO A 94 -3.53 -13.29 5.74
CA PRO A 94 -2.64 -14.29 5.18
C PRO A 94 -3.10 -14.90 3.84
N SER A 95 -3.98 -14.25 3.09
CA SER A 95 -4.34 -14.69 1.73
C SER A 95 -4.47 -13.50 0.78
N PHE A 96 -3.34 -13.14 0.16
CA PHE A 96 -3.18 -12.11 -0.86
C PHE A 96 -4.37 -12.05 -1.84
N GLN A 97 -5.20 -11.01 -1.73
CA GLN A 97 -6.28 -10.75 -2.67
C GLN A 97 -5.84 -9.67 -3.67
N LYS A 98 -5.65 -10.06 -4.93
CA LYS A 98 -5.36 -9.15 -6.04
C LYS A 98 -6.50 -8.13 -6.22
N ARG A 99 -6.17 -6.84 -6.35
CA ARG A 99 -7.11 -5.83 -6.87
C ARG A 99 -7.28 -6.06 -8.38
N SER A 100 -8.52 -6.23 -8.82
CA SER A 100 -8.95 -6.22 -10.22
C SER A 100 -9.65 -4.90 -10.57
#